data_AF-A0A535DGL0-F1
#
_entry.id   AF-A0A535DGL0-F1
#
_cell.length_a   1.000
_cell.length_b   1.000
_cell.length_c   1.000
_cell.angle_alpha   90.00
_cell.angle_beta   90.00
_cell.angle_gamma   90.00
#
_symmetry.space_group_name_H-M   'P 1'
#
loop_
_entity.id
_entity.type
_entity.pdbx_description
1 polymer ?
#
loop_
_entity_poly.entity_id
_entity_poly.type
_entity_poly.pdbx_seq_one_letter_code
_entity_poly.pdbx_strand_id
1 'polypeptide(L)'
;MPTPTPSPTPAPFYPGDVDCDTHINSVDALKVLRHVVGLPVTGNCASFNGDIDCNGMQNSVDALKILRYVVGLPNTLPNGCPPIGP
;
A
#
# COMPACT_ATOMS: atom_id res chain seq x y z
N MET A 1 35.14 18.93 11.85
CA MET A 1 33.78 18.86 11.26
C MET A 1 33.07 17.67 11.87
N PRO A 2 31.81 17.81 12.35
CA PRO A 2 30.99 16.64 12.63
C PRO A 2 30.66 15.93 11.31
N THR A 3 30.87 14.62 11.27
CA THR A 3 30.53 13.75 10.13
C THR A 3 29.02 13.74 9.94
N PRO A 4 28.48 13.87 8.70
CA PRO A 4 27.05 13.70 8.48
C PRO A 4 26.65 12.28 8.88
N THR A 5 25.71 12.15 9.82
CA THR A 5 25.05 10.89 10.14
C THR A 5 24.39 10.37 8.87
N PRO A 6 24.60 9.10 8.47
CA PRO A 6 23.90 8.54 7.32
C PRO A 6 22.39 8.69 7.55
N SER A 7 21.72 9.37 6.62
CA SER A 7 20.25 9.39 6.59
C SER A 7 19.77 7.95 6.44
N PRO A 8 18.78 7.49 7.22
CA PRO A 8 18.22 6.16 7.03
C PRO A 8 17.75 6.05 5.57
N THR A 9 18.21 5.01 4.88
CA THR A 9 17.69 4.66 3.55
C THR A 9 16.20 4.43 3.69
N PRO A 10 15.34 5.14 2.92
CA PRO A 10 13.91 4.87 2.95
C PRO A 10 13.67 3.39 2.70
N ALA A 11 12.90 2.74 3.57
CA ALA A 11 12.46 1.39 3.32
C ALA A 11 11.76 1.33 1.95
N PRO A 12 11.95 0.26 1.16
CA PRO A 12 11.31 0.16 -0.14
C PRO A 12 9.79 0.26 0.05
N PHE A 13 9.16 1.15 -0.73
CA PHE A 13 7.72 1.29 -0.79
C PHE A 13 7.18 0.27 -1.80
N TYR A 14 6.33 -0.64 -1.36
CA TYR A 14 5.68 -1.62 -2.21
C TYR A 14 4.21 -1.23 -2.40
N PRO A 15 3.78 -0.82 -3.61
CA PRO A 15 2.37 -0.58 -3.88
C PRO A 15 1.55 -1.83 -3.49
N GLY A 16 0.55 -1.65 -2.62
CA GLY A 16 -0.24 -2.75 -2.05
C GLY A 16 0.14 -3.16 -0.63
N ASP A 17 1.33 -2.80 -0.15
CA ASP A 17 1.73 -2.90 1.26
C ASP A 17 1.30 -1.60 1.96
N VAL A 18 0.11 -1.61 2.55
CA VAL A 18 -0.52 -0.40 3.11
C VAL A 18 -0.18 -0.20 4.58
N ASP A 19 0.50 -1.18 5.19
CA ASP A 19 0.95 -1.14 6.58
C ASP A 19 2.47 -1.12 6.75
N CYS A 20 3.22 -1.15 5.65
CA CYS A 20 4.67 -1.11 5.58
C CYS A 20 5.32 -2.23 6.41
N ASP A 21 4.74 -3.42 6.39
CA ASP A 21 5.30 -4.62 7.00
C ASP A 21 6.14 -5.47 6.04
N THR A 22 6.33 -5.01 4.81
CA THR A 22 7.06 -5.64 3.69
C THR A 22 6.37 -6.86 3.06
N HIS A 23 5.15 -7.17 3.48
CA HIS A 23 4.33 -8.23 2.90
C HIS A 23 3.08 -7.64 2.28
N ILE A 24 2.68 -8.16 1.12
CA ILE A 24 1.40 -7.81 0.50
C ILE A 24 0.48 -9.02 0.67
N ASN A 25 -0.53 -8.88 1.54
CA ASN A 25 -1.43 -9.96 1.88
C ASN A 25 -2.87 -9.45 2.14
N SER A 26 -3.76 -10.33 2.62
CA SER A 26 -5.15 -9.97 2.86
C SER A 26 -5.35 -8.93 3.99
N VAL A 27 -4.36 -8.77 4.87
CA VAL A 27 -4.37 -7.76 5.94
C VAL A 27 -4.32 -6.36 5.34
N ASP A 28 -3.55 -6.14 4.28
CA ASP A 28 -3.51 -4.86 3.58
C ASP A 28 -4.88 -4.48 3.02
N ALA A 29 -5.52 -5.43 2.32
CA ALA A 29 -6.86 -5.24 1.79
C ALA A 29 -7.88 -4.94 2.90
N LEU A 30 -7.80 -5.64 4.04
CA LEU A 30 -8.64 -5.36 5.20
C LEU A 30 -8.43 -3.95 5.74
N LYS A 31 -7.18 -3.49 5.80
CA LYS A 31 -6.84 -2.15 6.28
C LYS A 31 -7.40 -1.06 5.38
N VAL A 32 -7.37 -1.24 4.06
CA VAL A 32 -8.08 -0.37 3.10
C VAL A 32 -9.57 -0.33 3.41
N LEU A 33 -10.23 -1.49 3.53
CA LEU A 33 -11.67 -1.54 3.82
C LEU A 33 -12.04 -0.86 5.14
N ARG A 34 -11.21 -1.02 6.18
CA ARG A 34 -11.39 -0.34 7.47
C ARG A 34 -11.25 1.17 7.34
N HIS A 35 -10.23 1.64 6.61
CA HIS A 35 -10.01 3.06 6.37
C HIS A 35 -11.21 3.71 5.66
N VAL A 36 -11.76 3.04 4.64
CA VAL A 36 -12.91 3.52 3.84
C VAL A 36 -14.14 3.78 4.70
N VAL A 37 -14.35 3.01 5.78
CA VAL A 37 -15.49 3.18 6.70
C VAL A 37 -15.13 3.98 7.96
N GLY A 38 -13.96 4.62 8.02
CA GLY A 38 -13.52 5.44 9.15
C GLY A 38 -13.12 4.65 10.40
N LEU A 39 -12.86 3.35 10.27
CA LEU A 39 -12.34 2.54 11.37
C LEU A 39 -10.83 2.79 11.53
N PRO A 40 -10.28 2.69 12.77
CA PRO A 40 -8.87 2.89 13.01
C PRO A 40 -8.04 1.81 12.29
N VAL A 41 -6.94 2.25 11.70
CA VAL A 41 -5.94 1.42 11.01
C VAL A 41 -4.57 1.68 11.65
N THR A 42 -3.83 0.61 11.87
CA THR A 42 -2.47 0.66 12.41
C THR A 42 -1.49 0.10 11.39
N GLY A 43 -0.33 0.75 11.26
CA GLY A 43 0.76 0.32 10.39
C GLY A 43 2.05 1.03 10.76
N ASN A 44 3.14 0.60 10.15
CA ASN A 44 4.49 1.15 10.32
C ASN A 44 4.76 2.32 9.36
N CYS A 45 3.85 2.58 8.41
CA CYS A 45 3.95 3.67 7.46
C CYS A 45 3.87 5.05 8.13
N ALA A 46 4.61 6.02 7.61
CA ALA A 46 4.47 7.44 7.99
C ALA A 46 3.07 7.99 7.65
N SER A 47 2.45 7.47 6.59
CA SER A 47 1.09 7.79 6.18
C SER A 47 0.41 6.57 5.56
N PHE A 48 -0.90 6.43 5.79
CA PHE A 48 -1.71 5.40 5.14
C PHE A 48 -1.90 5.73 3.66
N ASN A 49 -1.61 4.78 2.77
CA ASN A 49 -1.87 4.90 1.33
C ASN A 49 -2.68 3.71 0.82
N GLY A 50 -4.00 3.86 0.76
CA GLY A 50 -4.92 2.83 0.29
C GLY A 50 -5.45 3.01 -1.13
N ASP A 51 -4.96 4.01 -1.89
CA ASP A 51 -5.33 4.23 -3.30
C ASP A 51 -4.36 3.42 -4.17
N ILE A 52 -4.79 2.22 -4.54
CA ILE A 52 -3.94 1.21 -5.21
C ILE A 52 -3.97 1.37 -6.71
N ASP A 53 -4.99 2.04 -7.24
CA ASP A 53 -5.10 2.30 -8.67
C ASP A 53 -4.90 3.75 -9.08
N CYS A 54 -4.46 4.58 -8.15
CA CYS A 54 -4.08 5.97 -8.38
C CYS A 54 -5.25 6.81 -8.95
N ASN A 55 -6.51 6.43 -8.68
CA ASN A 55 -7.67 7.15 -9.21
C ASN A 55 -8.07 8.36 -8.33
N GLY A 56 -7.40 8.56 -7.19
CA GLY A 56 -7.65 9.64 -6.24
C GLY A 56 -8.74 9.31 -5.21
N MET A 57 -9.32 8.11 -5.23
CA MET A 57 -10.33 7.63 -4.32
C MET A 57 -9.87 6.32 -3.66
N GLN A 58 -9.99 6.26 -2.34
CA GLN A 58 -9.78 5.03 -1.59
C GLN A 58 -11.12 4.34 -1.39
N ASN A 59 -11.30 3.15 -1.93
CA ASN A 59 -12.55 2.40 -1.80
C ASN A 59 -12.31 0.86 -1.86
N SER A 60 -13.39 0.09 -1.96
CA SER A 60 -13.30 -1.38 -1.98
C SER A 60 -12.66 -1.96 -3.24
N VAL A 61 -12.56 -1.19 -4.32
CA VAL A 61 -11.87 -1.60 -5.56
C VAL A 61 -10.36 -1.71 -5.32
N ASP A 62 -9.78 -0.82 -4.52
CA ASP A 62 -8.37 -0.88 -4.13
C ASP A 62 -8.06 -2.13 -3.32
N ALA A 63 -8.92 -2.43 -2.34
CA ALA A 63 -8.83 -3.65 -1.55
C ALA A 63 -8.95 -4.91 -2.42
N LEU A 64 -9.87 -4.91 -3.40
CA LEU A 64 -10.01 -6.01 -4.35
C LEU A 64 -8.75 -6.21 -5.19
N LYS A 65 -8.10 -5.14 -5.63
CA LYS A 65 -6.86 -5.21 -6.42
C LYS A 65 -5.71 -5.85 -5.64
N ILE A 66 -5.58 -5.52 -4.35
CA ILE A 66 -4.65 -6.20 -3.44
C ILE A 66 -5.00 -7.69 -3.35
N LEU A 67 -6.26 -8.05 -3.07
CA LEU A 67 -6.66 -9.46 -2.95
C LEU A 67 -6.39 -10.26 -4.23
N ARG A 68 -6.62 -9.67 -5.40
CA ARG A 68 -6.30 -10.29 -6.69
C ARG A 68 -4.80 -10.55 -6.82
N TYR A 69 -3.96 -9.59 -6.45
CA TYR A 69 -2.51 -9.77 -6.45
C TYR A 69 -2.08 -10.93 -5.55
N VAL A 70 -2.62 -10.98 -4.33
CA VAL A 70 -2.30 -12.01 -3.32
C VAL A 70 -2.54 -13.44 -3.83
N VAL A 71 -3.54 -13.63 -4.69
CA VAL A 71 -3.86 -14.94 -5.29
C VAL A 71 -3.33 -15.11 -6.72
N GLY A 72 -2.49 -14.19 -7.22
CA GLY A 72 -1.90 -14.25 -8.56
C GLY A 72 -2.89 -14.00 -9.71
N LEU A 73 -4.02 -13.35 -9.44
CA LEU A 73 -4.96 -12.93 -10.47
C LEU A 73 -4.48 -11.64 -11.15
N PRO A 74 -4.78 -11.46 -12.45
CA PRO A 74 -4.37 -10.27 -13.18
C PRO A 74 -5.06 -9.01 -12.64
N ASN A 75 -4.34 -7.89 -12.62
CA ASN A 75 -4.85 -6.57 -12.28
C ASN A 75 -4.68 -5.61 -13.45
N THR A 76 -5.67 -4.74 -13.64
CA THR A 76 -5.59 -3.62 -14.58
C THR A 76 -5.48 -2.33 -13.78
N LEU A 77 -4.36 -1.61 -13.97
CA LEU A 77 -4.10 -0.32 -13.35
C LEU A 77 -4.05 0.77 -14.43
N PRO A 78 -4.44 2.02 -14.11
CA PRO A 78 -4.26 3.15 -15.01
C PRO A 78 -2.80 3.36 -15.41
N ASN A 79 -2.57 3.93 -16.60
CA ASN A 79 -1.23 4.26 -17.06
C ASN A 79 -0.53 5.22 -16.10
N GLY A 80 0.70 4.90 -15.71
CA GLY A 80 1.49 5.68 -14.76
C GLY A 80 1.24 5.32 -13.30
N CYS A 81 0.29 4.43 -13.00
CA CYS A 81 0.14 3.87 -11.66
C CYS A 81 1.15 2.72 -11.45
N PRO A 82 1.91 2.71 -10.35
CA PRO A 82 2.87 1.64 -10.07
C PRO A 82 2.22 0.25 -9.98
N PRO A 83 2.87 -0.82 -10.47
CA PRO A 83 2.36 -2.18 -10.29
C PRO A 83 2.37 -2.57 -8.80
N ILE A 84 1.40 -3.40 -8.40
CA ILE A 84 1.36 -3.98 -7.06
C ILE A 84 2.52 -4.96 -6.92
N GLY A 85 3.29 -4.86 -5.84
CA GLY A 85 4.47 -5.69 -5.61
C GLY A 85 5.75 -4.91 -5.30
N PRO A 86 6.86 -5.65 -5.14
CA PRO A 86 8.20 -5.08 -5.08
C PRO A 86 8.74 -4.53 -6.39
#